data_AF-A0AAX1QP11-F1
#
_entry.id   AF-A0AAX1QP11-F1
#
_cell.length_a   1.000
_cell.length_b   1.000
_cell.length_c   1.000
_cell.angle_alpha   90.00
_cell.angle_beta   90.00
_cell.angle_gamma   90.00
#
_symmetry.space_group_name_H-M   'P 1'
#
loop_
_entity.id
_entity.type
_entity.pdbx_description
1 polymer ?
#
loop_
_entity_poly.entity_id
_entity_poly.type
_entity_poly.pdbx_seq_one_letter_code
_entity_poly.pdbx_strand_id
1 'polypeptide(L)'
;MGIHALLSLANLAANQLLVIDRNGNVTIINAGEAVPEGAIILDPNSNKLIPEQEPLPVAQLVDAEGNAQPITDDIEQILAALEEGADPTALDDDLAPAAGGLQGSSITGSASIERDGAETIASTQFDTSGFEAIGLSRTQSLSLLNLLQAPTAPITPIPPVDPEEPASPIVISSITGDNAAEGSNNTFSVSLSGTTAAETTIVLTLAGDTATKGVDFNGTSVIVVINGVSQTVPVNEDGTFQVTVPTNTNSFSVQVSTIDDNIYEGNETFTLSGAGTNSIVTGTATITDDGSNGGTDDRPVVNGISSPTVSEGESATFDVSLSNASTTATTVILTLAGDSATKNVDFNGTSVSVIINGVSKPVSVNDDGTFSVDVPANTSTFSISVQTTDDNVYEGDETFTLSGQTATQASAVTGTATIQDGGNGGGENPDDRPSVSITKEV
;
A
#
# COMPACT_ATOMS: atom_id res chain seq x y z
N MET A 1 -31.97 -26.72 -6.37
CA MET A 1 -33.04 -27.34 -7.18
C MET A 1 -32.60 -28.76 -7.49
N GLY A 2 -33.36 -29.78 -7.13
CA GLY A 2 -32.96 -31.17 -7.40
C GLY A 2 -32.87 -31.43 -8.91
N ILE A 3 -32.04 -32.39 -9.33
CA ILE A 3 -31.87 -32.78 -10.75
C ILE A 3 -33.22 -33.07 -11.44
N HIS A 4 -34.19 -33.61 -10.70
CA HIS A 4 -35.57 -33.82 -11.16
C HIS A 4 -36.33 -32.53 -11.52
N ALA A 5 -36.02 -31.40 -10.87
CA ALA A 5 -36.63 -30.10 -11.18
C ALA A 5 -36.01 -29.46 -12.43
N LEU A 6 -34.73 -29.70 -12.72
CA LEU A 6 -34.12 -29.27 -14.00
C LEU A 6 -34.67 -30.08 -15.18
N LEU A 7 -34.89 -31.39 -14.99
CA LEU A 7 -35.42 -32.29 -16.02
C LEU A 7 -36.90 -32.02 -16.35
N SER A 8 -37.69 -31.41 -15.46
CA SER A 8 -39.10 -31.10 -15.73
C SER A 8 -39.34 -29.76 -16.43
N LEU A 9 -38.34 -28.86 -16.48
CA LEU A 9 -38.44 -27.58 -17.18
C LEU A 9 -38.05 -27.69 -18.66
N ALA A 10 -37.28 -28.71 -19.01
CA ALA A 10 -36.88 -28.96 -20.37
C ALA A 10 -37.92 -29.86 -21.05
N ASN A 11 -38.84 -29.28 -21.83
CA ASN A 11 -39.69 -30.04 -22.75
C ASN A 11 -38.81 -30.58 -23.90
N LEU A 12 -38.01 -31.63 -23.65
CA LEU A 12 -37.21 -32.28 -24.69
C LEU A 12 -38.14 -32.94 -25.70
N ALA A 13 -37.88 -32.72 -26.99
CA ALA A 13 -38.57 -33.44 -28.05
C ALA A 13 -38.12 -34.92 -28.07
N ALA A 14 -38.94 -35.80 -28.66
CA ALA A 14 -38.50 -37.16 -28.96
C ALA A 14 -37.21 -37.09 -29.80
N ASN A 15 -36.20 -37.91 -29.45
CA ASN A 15 -34.87 -37.94 -30.07
C ASN A 15 -33.86 -36.85 -29.64
N GLN A 16 -34.09 -36.15 -28.52
CA GLN A 16 -33.11 -35.23 -27.92
C GLN A 16 -32.55 -35.76 -26.60
N LEU A 17 -31.27 -35.52 -26.35
CA LEU A 17 -30.53 -35.93 -25.16
C LEU A 17 -29.95 -34.70 -24.44
N LEU A 18 -29.93 -34.75 -23.11
CA LEU A 18 -29.27 -33.73 -22.30
C LEU A 18 -27.83 -34.18 -22.00
N VAL A 19 -26.84 -33.34 -22.30
CA VAL A 19 -25.43 -33.64 -22.11
C VAL A 19 -24.77 -32.58 -21.24
N ILE A 20 -23.97 -33.03 -20.26
CA ILE A 20 -23.18 -32.16 -19.39
C ILE A 20 -21.71 -32.37 -19.77
N ASP A 21 -21.05 -31.32 -20.28
CA ASP A 21 -19.64 -31.41 -20.66
C ASP A 21 -18.70 -31.45 -19.43
N ARG A 22 -17.40 -31.70 -19.67
CA ARG A 22 -16.37 -31.77 -18.60
C ARG A 22 -16.20 -30.46 -17.81
N ASN A 23 -16.70 -29.35 -18.33
CA ASN A 23 -16.66 -28.03 -17.71
C ASN A 23 -17.96 -27.73 -16.91
N GLY A 24 -18.92 -28.67 -16.92
CA GLY A 24 -20.20 -28.56 -16.22
C GLY A 24 -21.28 -27.81 -17.01
N ASN A 25 -21.06 -27.51 -18.30
CA ASN A 25 -22.07 -26.84 -19.12
C ASN A 25 -23.09 -27.84 -19.63
N VAL A 26 -24.36 -27.45 -19.56
CA VAL A 26 -25.49 -28.27 -19.99
C VAL A 26 -25.88 -27.90 -21.42
N THR A 27 -25.86 -28.88 -22.33
CA THR A 27 -26.26 -28.74 -23.74
C THR A 27 -27.27 -29.81 -24.13
N ILE A 28 -28.06 -29.55 -25.17
CA ILE A 28 -29.00 -30.54 -25.74
C ILE A 28 -28.48 -30.94 -27.11
N ILE A 29 -28.31 -32.23 -27.34
CA ILE A 29 -27.90 -32.80 -28.63
C ILE A 29 -28.99 -33.71 -29.19
N ASN A 30 -28.93 -33.99 -30.50
CA ASN A 30 -29.83 -34.96 -31.10
C ASN A 30 -29.26 -36.38 -30.93
N ALA A 31 -30.13 -37.39 -30.83
CA ALA A 31 -29.69 -38.78 -30.76
C ALA A 31 -28.90 -39.17 -32.02
N GLY A 32 -27.70 -39.71 -31.82
CA GLY A 32 -26.76 -40.09 -32.88
C GLY A 32 -25.70 -39.04 -33.25
N GLU A 33 -25.76 -37.85 -32.64
CA GLU A 33 -24.71 -36.84 -32.76
C GLU A 33 -23.48 -37.20 -31.91
N ALA A 34 -22.28 -36.83 -32.37
CA ALA A 34 -21.03 -37.19 -31.67
C ALA A 34 -20.98 -36.53 -30.28
N VAL A 35 -20.87 -37.35 -29.24
CA VAL A 35 -20.84 -36.87 -27.85
C VAL A 35 -19.40 -36.43 -27.52
N PRO A 36 -19.21 -35.23 -26.92
CA PRO A 36 -17.89 -34.79 -26.49
C PRO A 36 -17.27 -35.75 -25.48
N GLU A 37 -15.97 -36.00 -25.62
CA GLU A 37 -15.22 -36.87 -24.71
C GLU A 37 -15.29 -36.35 -23.26
N GLY A 38 -15.67 -37.25 -22.33
CA GLY A 38 -15.83 -36.97 -20.91
C GLY A 38 -17.15 -36.33 -20.50
N ALA A 39 -18.15 -36.26 -21.39
CA ALA A 39 -19.47 -35.71 -21.08
C ALA A 39 -20.42 -36.76 -20.45
N ILE A 40 -21.30 -36.31 -19.55
CA ILE A 40 -22.34 -37.13 -18.92
C ILE A 40 -23.65 -36.95 -19.68
N ILE A 41 -24.25 -38.06 -20.13
CA ILE A 41 -25.52 -38.07 -20.87
C ILE A 41 -26.65 -38.40 -19.90
N LEU A 42 -27.72 -37.59 -19.91
CA LEU A 42 -28.97 -37.86 -19.21
C LEU A 42 -30.09 -38.10 -20.22
N ASP A 43 -30.57 -39.34 -20.28
CA ASP A 43 -31.74 -39.75 -21.08
C ASP A 43 -32.97 -39.94 -20.16
N PRO A 44 -33.86 -38.95 -20.06
CA PRO A 44 -35.05 -39.05 -19.22
C PRO A 44 -36.13 -39.98 -19.79
N ASN A 45 -36.03 -40.45 -21.04
CA ASN A 45 -37.07 -41.22 -21.73
C ASN A 45 -36.85 -42.74 -21.69
N SER A 46 -35.92 -43.21 -20.87
CA SER A 46 -35.68 -44.64 -20.60
C SER A 46 -35.32 -45.44 -21.86
N ASN A 47 -34.03 -45.38 -22.19
CA ASN A 47 -33.21 -46.54 -22.56
C ASN A 47 -33.34 -47.08 -24.00
N LYS A 48 -33.43 -46.21 -25.02
CA LYS A 48 -33.37 -46.70 -26.42
C LYS A 48 -32.68 -45.78 -27.43
N LEU A 49 -31.86 -44.83 -26.97
CA LEU A 49 -31.23 -43.82 -27.83
C LEU A 49 -29.73 -43.64 -27.60
N ILE A 50 -29.08 -44.57 -26.90
CA ILE A 50 -27.62 -44.70 -26.88
C ILE A 50 -27.23 -45.31 -28.25
N PRO A 51 -26.29 -44.72 -29.02
CA PRO A 51 -25.83 -45.34 -30.26
C PRO A 51 -25.31 -46.75 -29.96
N GLU A 52 -25.57 -47.67 -30.88
CA GLU A 52 -25.28 -49.11 -30.74
C GLU A 52 -23.96 -49.33 -30.01
N GLN A 53 -24.06 -50.02 -28.88
CA GLN A 53 -22.93 -50.50 -28.11
C GLN A 53 -22.04 -51.29 -29.07
N GLU A 54 -20.84 -50.76 -29.36
CA GLU A 54 -19.79 -51.47 -30.09
C GLU A 54 -19.74 -52.91 -29.54
N PRO A 55 -19.73 -53.94 -30.41
CA PRO A 55 -19.75 -55.32 -29.93
C PRO A 55 -18.55 -55.52 -29.00
N LEU A 56 -18.83 -55.89 -27.75
CA LEU A 56 -17.80 -56.11 -26.74
C LEU A 56 -16.76 -57.11 -27.29
N PRO A 57 -15.47 -56.84 -27.13
CA PRO A 57 -14.42 -57.72 -27.64
C PRO A 57 -14.52 -59.10 -26.96
N VAL A 58 -14.66 -60.17 -27.76
CA VAL A 58 -14.61 -61.54 -27.26
C VAL A 58 -13.17 -62.03 -27.21
N ALA A 59 -12.76 -62.56 -26.06
CA ALA A 59 -11.46 -63.15 -25.82
C ALA A 59 -11.51 -64.69 -25.93
N GLN A 60 -10.53 -65.26 -26.64
CA GLN A 60 -10.32 -66.70 -26.73
C GLN A 60 -8.84 -67.01 -26.50
N LEU A 61 -8.56 -68.04 -25.69
CA LEU A 61 -7.22 -68.57 -25.47
C LEU A 61 -7.01 -69.76 -26.39
N VAL A 62 -5.92 -69.76 -27.17
CA VAL A 62 -5.62 -70.84 -28.12
C VAL A 62 -4.54 -71.74 -27.52
N ASP A 63 -4.79 -73.05 -27.46
CA ASP A 63 -3.82 -74.02 -26.95
C ASP A 63 -2.69 -74.30 -27.97
N ALA A 64 -1.68 -75.08 -27.53
CA ALA A 64 -0.50 -75.41 -28.35
C ALA A 64 -0.84 -76.24 -29.60
N GLU A 65 -2.04 -76.84 -29.64
CA GLU A 65 -2.58 -77.62 -30.74
C GLU A 65 -3.50 -76.81 -31.68
N GLY A 66 -3.76 -75.53 -31.34
CA GLY A 66 -4.50 -74.59 -32.18
C GLY A 66 -6.01 -74.54 -31.91
N ASN A 67 -6.51 -75.13 -30.83
CA ASN A 67 -7.92 -75.05 -30.45
C ASN A 67 -8.19 -73.80 -29.62
N ALA A 68 -9.23 -73.04 -29.96
CA ALA A 68 -9.61 -71.82 -29.25
C ALA A 68 -10.65 -72.10 -28.16
N GLN A 69 -10.32 -71.75 -26.91
CA GLN A 69 -11.20 -71.78 -25.76
C GLN A 69 -11.73 -70.37 -25.47
N PRO A 70 -13.05 -70.14 -25.38
CA PRO A 70 -13.58 -68.84 -25.00
C PRO A 70 -13.31 -68.53 -23.53
N ILE A 71 -12.74 -67.35 -23.25
CA ILE A 71 -12.38 -66.89 -21.89
C ILE A 71 -12.95 -65.49 -21.60
N THR A 72 -13.94 -65.05 -22.38
CA THR A 72 -14.50 -63.68 -22.26
C THR A 72 -15.18 -63.49 -20.91
N ASP A 73 -16.02 -64.46 -20.51
CA ASP A 73 -16.76 -64.42 -19.25
C ASP A 73 -15.83 -64.47 -18.03
N ASP A 74 -14.71 -65.19 -18.12
CA ASP A 74 -13.70 -65.28 -17.04
C ASP A 74 -13.01 -63.93 -16.82
N ILE A 75 -12.70 -63.21 -17.90
CA ILE A 75 -12.11 -61.87 -17.83
C ILE A 75 -13.09 -60.88 -17.21
N GLU A 76 -14.38 -60.94 -17.58
CA GLU A 76 -15.41 -60.08 -16.99
C GLU A 76 -15.55 -60.31 -15.48
N GLN A 77 -15.49 -61.56 -15.03
CA GLN A 77 -15.55 -61.90 -13.61
C GLN A 77 -14.33 -61.37 -12.83
N ILE A 78 -13.13 -61.47 -13.40
CA ILE A 78 -11.89 -60.93 -12.79
C ILE A 78 -11.97 -59.40 -12.65
N LEU A 79 -12.44 -58.71 -13.70
CA LEU A 79 -12.60 -57.26 -13.68
C LEU A 79 -13.63 -56.82 -12.63
N ALA A 80 -14.76 -57.53 -12.53
CA ALA A 80 -15.77 -57.26 -11.51
C ALA A 80 -15.21 -57.43 -10.09
N ALA A 81 -14.41 -58.48 -9.83
CA ALA A 81 -13.77 -58.67 -8.53
C ALA A 81 -12.78 -57.56 -8.18
N LEU A 82 -11.99 -57.09 -9.15
CA LEU A 82 -11.08 -55.96 -8.95
C LEU A 82 -11.82 -54.66 -8.62
N GLU A 83 -12.93 -54.39 -9.30
CA GLU A 83 -13.74 -53.18 -9.05
C GLU A 83 -14.42 -53.21 -7.68
N GLU A 84 -14.83 -54.39 -7.21
CA GLU A 84 -15.41 -54.58 -5.88
C GLU A 84 -14.36 -54.73 -4.76
N GLY A 85 -13.06 -54.72 -5.11
CA GLY A 85 -11.94 -54.88 -4.17
C GLY A 85 -11.80 -56.30 -3.61
N ALA A 86 -12.42 -57.29 -4.26
CA ALA A 86 -12.27 -58.71 -3.96
C ALA A 86 -10.96 -59.27 -4.56
N ASP A 87 -10.45 -60.36 -4.00
CA ASP A 87 -9.25 -61.03 -4.52
C ASP A 87 -9.59 -61.78 -5.83
N PRO A 88 -9.03 -61.39 -6.98
CA PRO A 88 -9.37 -62.00 -8.26
C PRO A 88 -8.89 -63.45 -8.37
N THR A 89 -7.97 -63.87 -7.49
CA THR A 89 -7.46 -65.25 -7.46
C THR A 89 -8.35 -66.21 -6.67
N ALA A 90 -9.40 -65.70 -6.00
CA ALA A 90 -10.35 -66.49 -5.23
C ALA A 90 -11.69 -66.72 -5.96
N LEU A 91 -11.78 -66.38 -7.24
CA LEU A 91 -13.00 -66.49 -8.05
C LEU A 91 -13.32 -67.93 -8.51
N ASP A 92 -12.29 -68.76 -8.65
CA ASP A 92 -12.41 -70.17 -9.02
C ASP A 92 -11.43 -71.01 -8.19
N ASP A 93 -11.88 -72.15 -7.66
CA ASP A 93 -11.09 -73.05 -6.81
C ASP A 93 -9.88 -73.63 -7.57
N ASP A 94 -9.95 -73.71 -8.90
CA ASP A 94 -8.86 -74.15 -9.77
C ASP A 94 -7.81 -73.04 -10.08
N LEU A 95 -8.15 -71.76 -9.85
CA LEU A 95 -7.26 -70.61 -10.00
C LEU A 95 -6.67 -70.11 -8.68
N ALA A 96 -7.14 -70.65 -7.55
CA ALA A 96 -6.60 -70.36 -6.24
C ALA A 96 -5.10 -70.72 -6.18
N PRO A 97 -4.23 -69.87 -5.60
CA PRO A 97 -2.84 -70.23 -5.40
C PRO A 97 -2.79 -71.53 -4.58
N ALA A 98 -2.21 -72.59 -5.13
CA ALA A 98 -2.05 -73.90 -4.46
C ALA A 98 -1.03 -73.86 -3.29
N ALA A 99 -1.02 -72.78 -2.53
CA ALA A 99 -0.27 -72.62 -1.30
C ALA A 99 -0.96 -73.46 -0.20
N GLY A 100 -0.45 -74.69 0.00
CA GLY A 100 -0.89 -75.58 1.07
C GLY A 100 -1.57 -76.88 0.62
N GLY A 101 -1.74 -77.10 -0.69
CA GLY A 101 -2.22 -78.38 -1.24
C GLY A 101 -1.12 -79.44 -1.32
N LEU A 102 -1.49 -80.73 -1.34
CA LEU A 102 -0.57 -81.88 -1.35
C LEU A 102 0.43 -81.92 -2.53
N GLN A 103 0.23 -81.12 -3.57
CA GLN A 103 1.08 -81.01 -4.76
C GLN A 103 1.85 -79.68 -4.85
N GLY A 104 1.74 -78.81 -3.85
CA GLY A 104 2.51 -77.56 -3.77
C GLY A 104 3.90 -77.78 -3.17
N SER A 105 4.90 -77.01 -3.60
CA SER A 105 6.28 -77.07 -3.09
C SER A 105 6.47 -76.65 -1.63
N SER A 106 5.37 -76.40 -0.90
CA SER A 106 5.38 -76.09 0.52
C SER A 106 5.11 -77.34 1.34
N ILE A 107 5.85 -77.48 2.44
CA ILE A 107 5.78 -78.64 3.34
C ILE A 107 4.36 -78.77 3.93
N THR A 108 3.63 -79.84 3.58
CA THR A 108 2.23 -80.08 4.01
C THR A 108 2.12 -80.88 5.31
N GLY A 109 3.24 -81.11 5.99
CA GLY A 109 3.30 -81.79 7.28
C GLY A 109 4.45 -81.30 8.12
N SER A 110 4.27 -80.17 8.81
CA SER A 110 5.11 -79.84 9.97
C SER A 110 4.41 -80.35 11.23
N ALA A 111 5.16 -81.09 12.06
CA ALA A 111 4.69 -81.47 13.37
C ALA A 111 4.41 -80.20 14.19
N SER A 112 3.27 -80.15 14.88
CA SER A 112 2.98 -79.09 15.84
C SER A 112 3.91 -79.24 17.05
N ILE A 113 4.71 -78.20 17.31
CA ILE A 113 5.31 -77.99 18.63
C ILE A 113 4.39 -77.00 19.34
N GLU A 114 3.65 -77.46 20.33
CA GLU A 114 2.90 -76.56 21.22
C GLU A 114 3.87 -75.81 22.12
N ARG A 115 3.76 -74.48 22.09
CA ARG A 115 4.44 -73.57 23.01
C ARG A 115 3.41 -72.99 23.95
N ASP A 116 3.62 -73.14 25.25
CA ASP A 116 2.77 -72.60 26.31
C ASP A 116 3.29 -71.22 26.77
N GLY A 117 3.30 -70.24 25.87
CA GLY A 117 3.69 -68.87 26.23
C GLY A 117 3.45 -67.85 25.14
N ALA A 118 3.04 -66.65 25.53
CA ALA A 118 2.79 -65.53 24.62
C ALA A 118 4.09 -65.08 23.92
N GLU A 119 4.04 -64.95 22.59
CA GLU A 119 5.19 -64.62 21.73
C GLU A 119 5.09 -63.20 21.15
N THR A 120 6.23 -62.52 21.07
CA THR A 120 6.46 -61.28 20.31
C THR A 120 7.73 -61.52 19.50
N ILE A 121 7.65 -61.42 18.18
CA ILE A 121 8.73 -61.89 17.29
C ILE A 121 9.72 -60.75 17.02
N ALA A 122 10.97 -60.94 17.44
CA ALA A 122 12.13 -60.19 16.94
C ALA A 122 13.11 -61.18 16.31
N SER A 123 13.58 -60.91 15.10
CA SER A 123 14.62 -61.71 14.44
C SER A 123 16.00 -61.33 15.00
N THR A 124 16.84 -62.33 15.27
CA THR A 124 18.24 -62.14 15.67
C THR A 124 19.16 -62.77 14.65
N GLN A 125 19.93 -61.94 13.96
CA GLN A 125 21.07 -62.34 13.14
C GLN A 125 22.27 -62.61 14.07
N PHE A 126 22.78 -63.84 14.10
CA PHE A 126 24.00 -64.17 14.84
C PHE A 126 25.20 -64.10 13.88
N ASP A 127 26.04 -63.07 14.04
CA ASP A 127 27.39 -63.02 13.49
C ASP A 127 28.38 -63.35 14.61
N THR A 128 29.13 -64.43 14.45
CA THR A 128 30.13 -64.89 15.43
C THR A 128 31.54 -64.36 15.15
N SER A 129 31.71 -63.43 14.22
CA SER A 129 32.96 -62.70 14.05
C SER A 129 33.04 -61.57 15.08
N GLY A 130 34.02 -61.63 15.98
CA GLY A 130 34.23 -60.55 16.96
C GLY A 130 34.54 -59.22 16.27
N PHE A 131 34.15 -58.10 16.90
CA PHE A 131 34.32 -56.72 16.41
C PHE A 131 35.78 -56.27 16.12
N GLU A 132 36.78 -57.16 16.24
CA GLU A 132 38.15 -56.86 15.83
C GLU A 132 38.26 -56.64 14.31
N ALA A 133 37.32 -57.17 13.51
CA ALA A 133 37.26 -56.94 12.06
C ALA A 133 36.97 -55.48 11.67
N ILE A 134 36.34 -54.70 12.55
CA ILE A 134 36.09 -53.26 12.36
C ILE A 134 37.07 -52.37 13.15
N GLY A 135 38.19 -52.95 13.62
CA GLY A 135 39.25 -52.19 14.29
C GLY A 135 38.95 -51.75 15.71
N LEU A 136 37.89 -52.26 16.33
CA LEU A 136 37.59 -51.98 17.74
C LEU A 136 38.43 -52.88 18.66
N SER A 137 39.06 -52.27 19.65
CA SER A 137 39.75 -53.01 20.72
C SER A 137 38.75 -53.80 21.58
N ARG A 138 39.22 -54.87 22.24
CA ARG A 138 38.40 -55.67 23.18
C ARG A 138 37.72 -54.81 24.25
N THR A 139 38.36 -53.75 24.70
CA THR A 139 37.77 -52.82 25.69
C THR A 139 36.63 -51.99 25.09
N GLN A 140 36.75 -51.57 23.82
CA GLN A 140 35.71 -50.82 23.13
C GLN A 140 34.50 -51.70 22.82
N SER A 141 34.71 -52.93 22.38
CA SER A 141 33.61 -53.87 22.13
C SER A 141 32.88 -54.26 23.43
N LEU A 142 33.60 -54.43 24.54
CA LEU A 142 33.01 -54.64 25.87
C LEU A 142 32.26 -53.40 26.39
N SER A 143 32.76 -52.20 26.11
CA SER A 143 32.07 -50.96 26.50
C SER A 143 30.75 -50.79 25.75
N LEU A 144 30.74 -51.13 24.46
CA LEU A 144 29.54 -51.10 23.63
C LEU A 144 28.53 -52.18 24.07
N LEU A 145 29.03 -53.37 24.42
CA LEU A 145 28.22 -54.45 24.95
C LEU A 145 27.61 -54.10 26.32
N ASN A 146 28.36 -53.42 27.20
CA ASN A 146 27.84 -52.92 28.47
C ASN A 146 26.79 -51.82 28.27
N LEU A 147 26.90 -50.98 27.24
CA LEU A 147 25.87 -50.01 26.91
C LEU A 147 24.57 -50.69 26.43
N LEU A 148 24.71 -51.80 25.70
CA LEU A 148 23.58 -52.60 25.22
C LEU A 148 22.94 -53.49 26.31
N GLN A 149 23.73 -53.92 27.31
CA GLN A 149 23.29 -54.74 28.44
C GLN A 149 22.94 -53.91 29.69
N ALA A 150 23.15 -52.60 29.67
CA ALA A 150 22.64 -51.73 30.71
C ALA A 150 21.12 -51.89 30.76
N PRO A 151 20.52 -52.18 31.93
CA PRO A 151 19.08 -52.17 32.05
C PRO A 151 18.61 -50.81 31.54
N THR A 152 17.69 -50.82 30.58
CA THR A 152 17.03 -49.60 30.13
C THR A 152 16.43 -48.97 31.37
N ALA A 153 17.05 -47.88 31.86
CA ALA A 153 16.34 -46.94 32.69
C ALA A 153 15.03 -46.64 31.94
N PRO A 154 13.88 -46.55 32.63
CA PRO A 154 12.63 -46.24 31.96
C PRO A 154 12.87 -45.00 31.13
N ILE A 155 12.87 -45.18 29.80
CA ILE A 155 12.83 -44.07 28.88
C ILE A 155 11.51 -43.40 29.21
N THR A 156 11.56 -42.26 29.90
CA THR A 156 10.46 -41.30 29.79
C THR A 156 10.22 -41.16 28.30
N PRO A 157 9.00 -41.45 27.81
CA PRO A 157 8.67 -41.19 26.42
C PRO A 157 9.18 -39.79 26.13
N ILE A 158 10.10 -39.67 25.17
CA ILE A 158 10.33 -38.36 24.57
C ILE A 158 8.94 -38.01 24.07
N PRO A 159 8.27 -36.97 24.60
CA PRO A 159 7.00 -36.56 24.02
C PRO A 159 7.26 -36.42 22.52
N PRO A 160 6.31 -36.82 21.65
CA PRO A 160 6.45 -36.55 20.23
C PRO A 160 6.89 -35.10 20.11
N VAL A 161 8.06 -34.88 19.50
CA VAL A 161 8.45 -33.55 19.10
C VAL A 161 7.42 -33.22 18.05
N ASP A 162 6.39 -32.48 18.44
CA ASP A 162 5.43 -31.91 17.51
C ASP A 162 6.31 -31.22 16.46
N PRO A 163 6.20 -31.57 15.16
CA PRO A 163 6.91 -30.82 14.14
C PRO A 163 6.60 -29.36 14.40
N GLU A 164 7.64 -28.59 14.75
CA GLU A 164 7.52 -27.19 15.12
C GLU A 164 6.65 -26.54 14.05
N GLU A 165 5.44 -26.07 14.44
CA GLU A 165 4.55 -25.40 13.51
C GLU A 165 5.38 -24.33 12.80
N PRO A 166 5.41 -24.28 11.45
CA PRO A 166 6.29 -23.37 10.75
C PRO A 166 6.07 -21.97 11.32
N ALA A 167 7.13 -21.40 11.90
CA ALA A 167 7.05 -20.10 12.55
C ALA A 167 6.41 -19.12 11.55
N SER A 168 5.32 -18.47 11.98
CA SER A 168 4.63 -17.50 11.13
C SER A 168 5.64 -16.48 10.61
N PRO A 169 5.59 -16.12 9.31
CA PRO A 169 6.55 -15.18 8.76
C PRO A 169 6.47 -13.84 9.52
N ILE A 170 7.63 -13.28 9.85
CA ILE A 170 7.71 -11.96 10.47
C ILE A 170 7.24 -10.92 9.44
N VAL A 171 6.23 -10.15 9.83
CA VAL A 171 5.61 -9.08 9.03
C VAL A 171 5.53 -7.81 9.86
N ILE A 172 5.12 -6.71 9.24
CA ILE A 172 4.93 -5.44 9.94
C ILE A 172 3.64 -5.50 10.76
N SER A 173 3.70 -5.09 12.02
CA SER A 173 2.54 -4.97 12.91
C SER A 173 2.01 -3.53 12.97
N SER A 174 2.89 -2.54 12.98
CA SER A 174 2.51 -1.12 12.96
C SER A 174 3.59 -0.25 12.32
N ILE A 175 3.16 0.84 11.69
CA ILE A 175 4.02 1.95 11.27
C ILE A 175 3.40 3.23 11.82
N THR A 176 4.20 4.06 12.48
CA THR A 176 3.76 5.37 12.97
C THR A 176 4.78 6.41 12.58
N GLY A 177 4.38 7.40 11.78
CA GLY A 177 5.19 8.58 11.49
C GLY A 177 5.00 9.66 12.55
N ASP A 178 5.99 10.51 12.69
CA ASP A 178 5.95 11.67 13.56
C ASP A 178 5.50 12.93 12.81
N ASN A 179 5.47 14.03 13.55
CA ASN A 179 5.35 15.37 13.00
C ASN A 179 6.69 16.08 13.19
N ALA A 180 7.27 16.60 12.12
CA ALA A 180 8.55 17.29 12.15
C ALA A 180 8.46 18.62 11.39
N ALA A 181 9.31 19.57 11.78
CA ALA A 181 9.47 20.79 11.02
C ALA A 181 10.07 20.49 9.64
N GLU A 182 9.76 21.36 8.69
CA GLU A 182 10.50 21.43 7.44
C GLU A 182 12.03 21.59 7.69
N GLY A 183 12.84 21.11 6.76
CA GLY A 183 14.30 21.04 6.89
C GLY A 183 14.83 20.01 7.91
N SER A 184 13.95 19.28 8.60
CA SER A 184 14.31 18.27 9.61
C SER A 184 14.04 16.83 9.14
N ASN A 185 14.48 15.83 9.90
CA ASN A 185 14.14 14.44 9.61
C ASN A 185 12.81 14.05 10.28
N ASN A 186 11.85 13.60 9.48
CA ASN A 186 10.73 12.81 9.99
C ASN A 186 11.19 11.38 10.30
N THR A 187 10.60 10.78 11.33
CA THR A 187 10.89 9.42 11.77
C THR A 187 9.64 8.55 11.76
N PHE A 188 9.67 7.46 10.99
CA PHE A 188 8.72 6.36 11.12
C PHE A 188 9.24 5.32 12.11
N SER A 189 8.43 4.99 13.11
CA SER A 189 8.64 3.82 13.98
C SER A 189 7.94 2.61 13.38
N VAL A 190 8.71 1.56 13.08
CA VAL A 190 8.20 0.30 12.51
C VAL A 190 8.31 -0.80 13.55
N SER A 191 7.16 -1.42 13.87
CA SER A 191 7.09 -2.58 14.75
C SER A 191 6.82 -3.83 13.92
N LEU A 192 7.44 -4.94 14.29
CA LEU A 192 7.25 -6.25 13.67
C LEU A 192 6.22 -7.09 14.46
N SER A 193 5.66 -8.12 13.83
CA SER A 193 4.73 -9.06 14.45
C SER A 193 5.37 -9.95 15.53
N GLY A 194 6.71 -9.97 15.59
CA GLY A 194 7.48 -10.73 16.54
C GLY A 194 8.96 -10.36 16.48
N THR A 195 9.79 -11.13 17.17
CA THR A 195 11.24 -10.98 17.12
C THR A 195 11.80 -11.87 16.01
N THR A 196 12.70 -11.34 15.18
CA THR A 196 13.35 -12.08 14.09
C THR A 196 14.25 -13.21 14.62
N ALA A 197 13.99 -14.45 14.20
CA ALA A 197 14.83 -15.61 14.53
C ALA A 197 16.03 -15.77 13.57
N ALA A 198 15.89 -15.26 12.35
CA ALA A 198 16.92 -15.21 11.31
C ALA A 198 16.93 -13.81 10.66
N GLU A 199 17.99 -13.49 9.92
CA GLU A 199 18.02 -12.27 9.11
C GLU A 199 16.82 -12.24 8.16
N THR A 200 16.04 -11.16 8.21
CA THR A 200 14.75 -11.04 7.52
C THR A 200 14.75 -9.79 6.67
N THR A 201 14.43 -9.92 5.39
CA THR A 201 14.27 -8.77 4.49
C THR A 201 12.83 -8.28 4.51
N ILE A 202 12.64 -7.00 4.87
CA ILE A 202 11.35 -6.31 4.83
C ILE A 202 11.34 -5.35 3.65
N VAL A 203 10.32 -5.44 2.82
CA VAL A 203 10.08 -4.49 1.72
C VAL A 203 9.15 -3.39 2.23
N LEU A 204 9.57 -2.15 2.02
CA LEU A 204 8.80 -0.95 2.35
C LEU A 204 8.61 -0.08 1.11
N THR A 205 7.56 0.72 1.13
CA THR A 205 7.27 1.71 0.09
C THR A 205 7.08 3.08 0.74
N LEU A 206 7.92 4.03 0.35
CA LEU A 206 7.79 5.44 0.69
C LEU A 206 7.02 6.15 -0.43
N ALA A 207 5.92 6.80 -0.09
CA ALA A 207 5.06 7.50 -1.04
C ALA A 207 4.67 8.89 -0.52
N GLY A 208 4.56 9.85 -1.43
CA GLY A 208 3.95 11.15 -1.12
C GLY A 208 2.45 11.01 -0.86
N ASP A 209 1.87 11.98 -0.17
CA ASP A 209 0.42 12.18 -0.07
C ASP A 209 0.09 13.61 -0.49
N THR A 210 -0.02 14.55 0.45
CA THR A 210 -0.03 15.98 0.10
C THR A 210 1.38 16.51 -0.16
N ALA A 211 2.39 15.96 0.52
CA ALA A 211 3.79 16.22 0.24
C ALA A 211 4.25 15.44 -1.01
N THR A 212 4.97 16.13 -1.87
CA THR A 212 5.56 15.71 -3.13
C THR A 212 7.01 15.24 -2.96
N LYS A 213 7.27 14.03 -3.44
CA LYS A 213 8.61 13.41 -3.46
C LYS A 213 9.61 14.27 -4.23
N GLY A 214 10.71 14.65 -3.58
CA GLY A 214 11.79 15.45 -4.16
C GLY A 214 11.55 16.97 -4.18
N VAL A 215 10.37 17.42 -3.74
CA VAL A 215 10.08 18.83 -3.44
C VAL A 215 10.12 19.00 -1.93
N ASP A 216 9.29 18.26 -1.19
CA ASP A 216 9.12 18.48 0.26
C ASP A 216 9.92 17.47 1.10
N PHE A 217 10.27 16.31 0.52
CA PHE A 217 11.12 15.31 1.18
C PHE A 217 12.02 14.52 0.23
N ASN A 218 13.14 14.03 0.76
CA ASN A 218 14.09 13.22 0.01
C ASN A 218 13.51 11.82 -0.26
N GLY A 219 13.23 11.55 -1.54
CA GLY A 219 12.75 10.25 -1.99
C GLY A 219 13.78 9.33 -2.64
N THR A 220 15.08 9.67 -2.57
CA THR A 220 16.17 8.90 -3.18
C THR A 220 16.89 7.99 -2.18
N SER A 221 16.83 8.33 -0.90
CA SER A 221 17.42 7.54 0.17
C SER A 221 16.76 7.83 1.51
N VAL A 222 16.77 6.85 2.39
CA VAL A 222 16.35 6.98 3.79
C VAL A 222 17.46 6.54 4.72
N ILE A 223 17.39 6.95 5.98
CA ILE A 223 18.28 6.45 7.04
C ILE A 223 17.50 5.44 7.88
N VAL A 224 17.89 4.18 7.82
CA VAL A 224 17.30 3.12 8.64
C VAL A 224 18.15 2.96 9.90
N VAL A 225 17.51 2.98 11.06
CA VAL A 225 18.18 2.80 12.36
C VAL A 225 17.69 1.51 13.00
N ILE A 226 18.60 0.55 13.16
CA ILE A 226 18.33 -0.76 13.79
C ILE A 226 19.29 -0.94 14.95
N ASN A 227 18.77 -1.20 16.16
CA ASN A 227 19.58 -1.40 17.36
C ASN A 227 20.63 -0.28 17.61
N GLY A 228 20.27 0.96 17.24
CA GLY A 228 21.14 2.15 17.36
C GLY A 228 22.17 2.34 16.25
N VAL A 229 22.21 1.45 15.24
CA VAL A 229 23.09 1.57 14.07
C VAL A 229 22.32 2.18 12.91
N SER A 230 22.84 3.28 12.37
CA SER A 230 22.27 3.97 11.21
C SER A 230 22.87 3.45 9.90
N GLN A 231 22.02 3.20 8.91
CA GLN A 231 22.38 2.82 7.55
C GLN A 231 21.60 3.67 6.55
N THR A 232 22.30 4.24 5.57
CA THR A 232 21.64 4.84 4.41
C THR A 232 21.20 3.75 3.44
N VAL A 233 19.91 3.74 3.10
CA VAL A 233 19.30 2.78 2.16
C VAL A 233 18.77 3.54 0.96
N PRO A 234 19.15 3.17 -0.28
CA PRO A 234 18.61 3.79 -1.48
C PRO A 234 17.13 3.43 -1.66
N VAL A 235 16.36 4.39 -2.16
CA VAL A 235 14.95 4.23 -2.50
C VAL A 235 14.82 4.18 -4.02
N ASN A 236 14.10 3.19 -4.52
CA ASN A 236 13.84 3.04 -5.95
C ASN A 236 12.95 4.18 -6.47
N GLU A 237 12.88 4.33 -7.79
CA GLU A 237 12.06 5.36 -8.43
C GLU A 237 10.59 5.24 -8.04
N ASP A 238 10.07 4.01 -7.95
CA ASP A 238 8.71 3.67 -7.52
C ASP A 238 8.47 3.81 -5.99
N GLY A 239 9.46 4.28 -5.24
CA GLY A 239 9.38 4.47 -3.78
C GLY A 239 9.66 3.21 -2.96
N THR A 240 9.86 2.05 -3.60
CA THR A 240 10.17 0.81 -2.88
C THR A 240 11.62 0.76 -2.41
N PHE A 241 11.87 0.12 -1.27
CA PHE A 241 13.21 -0.20 -0.78
C PHE A 241 13.18 -1.42 0.14
N GLN A 242 14.36 -1.99 0.40
CA GLN A 242 14.50 -3.20 1.22
C GLN A 242 15.33 -2.91 2.47
N VAL A 243 14.86 -3.42 3.60
CA VAL A 243 15.54 -3.34 4.88
C VAL A 243 15.90 -4.75 5.34
N THR A 244 17.19 -5.00 5.54
CA THR A 244 17.68 -6.26 6.10
C THR A 244 17.70 -6.16 7.62
N VAL A 245 16.74 -6.82 8.26
CA VAL A 245 16.58 -6.83 9.72
C VAL A 245 17.37 -8.01 10.31
N PRO A 246 18.36 -7.77 11.19
CA PRO A 246 19.15 -8.82 11.82
C PRO A 246 18.30 -9.62 12.82
N THR A 247 18.85 -10.72 13.34
CA THR A 247 18.19 -11.53 14.37
C THR A 247 17.96 -10.74 15.66
N ASN A 248 17.06 -11.23 16.51
CA ASN A 248 16.73 -10.65 17.81
C ASN A 248 16.22 -9.20 17.73
N THR A 249 15.57 -8.83 16.62
CA THR A 249 15.04 -7.48 16.40
C THR A 249 13.52 -7.56 16.24
N ASN A 250 12.80 -6.64 16.88
CA ASN A 250 11.33 -6.57 16.82
C ASN A 250 10.81 -5.21 16.32
N SER A 251 11.71 -4.25 16.12
CA SER A 251 11.39 -2.90 15.69
C SER A 251 12.63 -2.20 15.13
N PHE A 252 12.39 -1.18 14.32
CA PHE A 252 13.40 -0.27 13.80
C PHE A 252 12.75 1.07 13.46
N SER A 253 13.55 2.07 13.13
CA SER A 253 13.03 3.34 12.62
C SER A 253 13.56 3.66 11.24
N VAL A 254 12.75 4.35 10.44
CA VAL A 254 13.14 4.90 9.15
C VAL A 254 13.05 6.40 9.23
N GLN A 255 14.17 7.09 9.04
CA GLN A 255 14.23 8.53 8.98
C GLN A 255 14.26 9.01 7.53
N VAL A 256 13.43 9.99 7.24
CA VAL A 256 13.30 10.63 5.93
C VAL A 256 13.58 12.11 6.12
N SER A 257 14.58 12.64 5.41
CA SER A 257 14.88 14.08 5.45
C SER A 257 13.83 14.85 4.67
N THR A 258 13.26 15.88 5.29
CA THR A 258 12.44 16.90 4.62
C THR A 258 13.35 17.97 4.01
N ILE A 259 12.81 18.79 3.12
CA ILE A 259 13.54 19.80 2.36
C ILE A 259 13.03 21.15 2.84
N ASP A 260 13.95 21.99 3.33
CA ASP A 260 13.69 23.37 3.77
C ASP A 260 13.62 24.29 2.55
N ASP A 261 12.55 25.09 2.43
CA ASP A 261 12.52 26.19 1.47
C ASP A 261 11.94 27.52 2.01
N ASN A 262 11.38 28.36 1.14
CA ASN A 262 10.91 29.71 1.46
C ASN A 262 9.47 29.94 0.94
N ILE A 263 8.75 28.89 0.59
CA ILE A 263 7.35 28.91 0.22
C ILE A 263 6.58 28.41 1.45
N TYR A 264 5.35 28.90 1.62
CA TYR A 264 4.45 28.37 2.64
C TYR A 264 3.43 27.41 2.04
N GLU A 265 3.55 26.13 2.37
CA GLU A 265 2.72 25.01 1.94
C GLU A 265 1.64 24.68 2.97
N GLY A 266 1.92 25.03 4.24
CA GLY A 266 1.16 24.55 5.39
C GLY A 266 1.55 23.13 5.78
N ASN A 267 0.68 22.44 6.51
CA ASN A 267 1.00 21.08 6.96
C ASN A 267 0.81 20.07 5.83
N GLU A 268 1.86 19.34 5.53
CA GLU A 268 1.84 18.31 4.51
C GLU A 268 2.12 16.92 5.07
N THR A 269 1.80 15.89 4.30
CA THR A 269 1.90 14.50 4.74
C THR A 269 2.47 13.60 3.67
N PHE A 270 3.16 12.56 4.11
CA PHE A 270 3.63 11.46 3.28
C PHE A 270 3.61 10.16 4.08
N THR A 271 3.74 9.04 3.40
CA THR A 271 3.46 7.73 3.97
C THR A 271 4.60 6.73 3.80
N LEU A 272 4.71 5.84 4.78
CA LEU A 272 5.53 4.64 4.70
C LEU A 272 4.61 3.42 4.86
N SER A 273 4.72 2.48 3.94
CA SER A 273 3.88 1.29 3.93
C SER A 273 4.68 0.00 3.73
N GLY A 274 4.11 -1.13 4.14
CA GLY A 274 4.67 -2.45 3.88
C GLY A 274 3.72 -3.58 4.25
N ALA A 275 4.13 -4.83 4.00
CA ALA A 275 3.28 -5.99 4.19
C ALA A 275 3.07 -6.31 5.69
N GLY A 276 1.81 -6.29 6.13
CA GLY A 276 1.36 -6.89 7.39
C GLY A 276 0.81 -8.29 7.17
N THR A 277 0.18 -8.87 8.21
CA THR A 277 -0.29 -10.26 8.18
C THR A 277 -1.31 -10.54 7.08
N ASN A 278 -2.28 -9.64 6.89
CA ASN A 278 -3.38 -9.81 5.93
C ASN A 278 -3.66 -8.54 5.09
N SER A 279 -2.89 -7.48 5.28
CA SER A 279 -3.10 -6.19 4.63
C SER A 279 -1.78 -5.41 4.57
N ILE A 280 -1.76 -4.36 3.77
CA ILE A 280 -0.71 -3.35 3.87
C ILE A 280 -0.90 -2.57 5.17
N VAL A 281 0.19 -2.38 5.92
CA VAL A 281 0.25 -1.47 7.06
C VAL A 281 0.85 -0.16 6.55
N THR A 282 0.21 0.96 6.88
CA THR A 282 0.65 2.29 6.45
C THR A 282 0.75 3.20 7.68
N GLY A 283 1.84 3.94 7.78
CA GLY A 283 1.98 5.06 8.70
C GLY A 283 2.11 6.36 7.92
N THR A 284 1.62 7.45 8.51
CA THR A 284 1.69 8.80 7.96
C THR A 284 2.62 9.63 8.81
N ALA A 285 3.52 10.38 8.18
CA ALA A 285 4.31 11.45 8.79
C ALA A 285 3.79 12.81 8.30
N THR A 286 4.01 13.84 9.11
CA THR A 286 3.62 15.22 8.82
C THR A 286 4.84 16.12 8.77
N ILE A 287 4.90 17.00 7.77
CA ILE A 287 5.83 18.12 7.65
C ILE A 287 5.09 19.37 8.10
N THR A 288 5.71 20.16 8.97
CA THR A 288 5.16 21.43 9.49
C THR A 288 6.03 22.59 9.06
N ASP A 289 5.38 23.61 8.53
CA ASP A 289 5.98 24.74 7.82
C ASP A 289 5.54 26.10 8.45
N ASP A 290 5.08 26.04 9.69
CA ASP A 290 4.59 27.20 10.45
C ASP A 290 5.50 27.56 11.64
N GLY A 291 6.71 26.99 11.67
CA GLY A 291 7.68 27.09 12.75
C GLY A 291 7.25 26.46 14.09
N SER A 292 6.06 25.85 14.19
CA SER A 292 5.51 25.38 15.46
C SER A 292 6.27 24.19 16.06
N ASN A 293 6.96 23.41 15.24
CA ASN A 293 7.80 22.28 15.65
C ASN A 293 9.31 22.59 15.58
N GLY A 294 9.68 23.87 15.61
CA GLY A 294 11.02 24.33 15.22
C GLY A 294 11.08 24.55 13.71
N GLY A 295 12.29 24.72 13.18
CA GLY A 295 12.48 25.08 11.76
C GLY A 295 12.21 26.56 11.48
N THR A 296 12.14 26.92 10.20
CA THR A 296 11.70 28.22 9.71
C THR A 296 10.17 28.33 9.81
N ASP A 297 9.67 29.57 9.85
CA ASP A 297 8.24 29.86 9.78
C ASP A 297 8.01 30.64 8.50
N ASP A 298 7.53 29.94 7.47
CA ASP A 298 7.45 30.52 6.14
C ASP A 298 6.10 31.18 5.85
N ARG A 299 5.16 31.14 6.82
CA ARG A 299 3.87 31.85 6.76
C ARG A 299 4.08 33.30 6.32
N PRO A 300 3.43 33.74 5.23
CA PRO A 300 3.70 35.07 4.71
C PRO A 300 3.31 36.15 5.73
N VAL A 301 4.22 37.12 5.91
CA VAL A 301 3.97 38.35 6.66
C VAL A 301 4.13 39.54 5.74
N VAL A 302 3.47 40.67 6.04
CA VAL A 302 3.74 41.91 5.31
C VAL A 302 5.16 42.36 5.66
N ASN A 303 6.03 42.37 4.67
CA ASN A 303 7.43 42.75 4.80
C ASN A 303 7.63 44.25 4.55
N GLY A 304 6.86 44.82 3.62
CA GLY A 304 6.98 46.24 3.26
C GLY A 304 5.72 46.82 2.64
N ILE A 305 5.50 48.11 2.89
CA ILE A 305 4.53 48.95 2.18
C ILE A 305 5.27 50.21 1.75
N SER A 306 5.24 50.55 0.46
CA SER A 306 5.92 51.73 -0.07
C SER A 306 5.29 53.04 0.43
N SER A 307 5.98 54.15 0.23
CA SER A 307 5.53 55.49 0.66
C SER A 307 5.53 56.43 -0.56
N PRO A 308 4.45 56.45 -1.36
CA PRO A 308 4.41 57.20 -2.61
C PRO A 308 4.27 58.72 -2.35
N THR A 309 4.81 59.54 -3.25
CA THR A 309 4.52 60.97 -3.30
C THR A 309 3.88 61.27 -4.65
N VAL A 310 2.70 61.88 -4.63
CA VAL A 310 1.91 62.20 -5.82
C VAL A 310 1.41 63.63 -5.75
N SER A 311 1.16 64.25 -6.90
CA SER A 311 0.34 65.46 -6.94
C SER A 311 -1.11 65.13 -6.62
N GLU A 312 -1.87 66.11 -6.14
CA GLU A 312 -3.30 65.93 -5.97
C GLU A 312 -3.99 65.65 -7.32
N GLY A 313 -5.15 65.03 -7.27
CA GLY A 313 -5.84 64.45 -8.44
C GLY A 313 -5.21 63.18 -9.01
N GLU A 314 -3.95 62.86 -8.70
CA GLU A 314 -3.29 61.63 -9.14
C GLU A 314 -3.54 60.45 -8.19
N SER A 315 -3.35 59.23 -8.68
CA SER A 315 -3.50 58.03 -7.86
C SER A 315 -2.23 57.70 -7.07
N ALA A 316 -2.30 57.72 -5.74
CA ALA A 316 -1.24 57.22 -4.87
C ALA A 316 -1.24 55.69 -4.87
N THR A 317 -0.17 55.08 -5.37
CA THR A 317 -0.06 53.62 -5.43
C THR A 317 0.97 53.11 -4.43
N PHE A 318 0.50 52.35 -3.44
CA PHE A 318 1.31 51.64 -2.47
C PHE A 318 1.67 50.26 -3.02
N ASP A 319 2.97 49.95 -3.04
CA ASP A 319 3.46 48.60 -3.33
C ASP A 319 3.60 47.85 -2.02
N VAL A 320 2.94 46.71 -1.92
CA VAL A 320 2.95 45.83 -0.76
C VAL A 320 3.75 44.57 -1.10
N SER A 321 4.71 44.23 -0.24
CA SER A 321 5.49 42.99 -0.35
C SER A 321 5.25 42.09 0.86
N LEU A 322 5.11 40.80 0.60
CA LEU A 322 5.11 39.73 1.59
C LEU A 322 6.53 39.17 1.76
N SER A 323 6.80 38.52 2.90
CA SER A 323 8.09 37.87 3.18
C SER A 323 8.40 36.73 2.22
N ASN A 324 7.39 35.90 1.96
CA ASN A 324 7.46 34.64 1.21
C ASN A 324 6.20 34.50 0.34
N ALA A 325 6.24 33.58 -0.63
CA ALA A 325 5.04 33.14 -1.34
C ALA A 325 4.34 32.03 -0.54
N SER A 326 3.09 31.70 -0.90
CA SER A 326 2.40 30.52 -0.35
C SER A 326 1.74 29.73 -1.48
N THR A 327 1.65 28.41 -1.36
CA THR A 327 0.86 27.57 -2.29
C THR A 327 -0.65 27.76 -2.14
N THR A 328 -1.09 28.45 -1.08
CA THR A 328 -2.48 28.81 -0.83
C THR A 328 -2.67 30.34 -0.82
N ALA A 329 -3.93 30.79 -0.91
CA ALA A 329 -4.22 32.21 -0.85
C ALA A 329 -3.95 32.77 0.55
N THR A 330 -3.27 33.91 0.62
CA THR A 330 -2.95 34.60 1.88
C THR A 330 -3.83 35.84 2.04
N THR A 331 -4.62 35.89 3.11
CA THR A 331 -5.40 37.09 3.44
C THR A 331 -4.53 38.12 4.18
N VAL A 332 -4.42 39.31 3.60
CA VAL A 332 -3.81 40.48 4.21
C VAL A 332 -4.92 41.43 4.67
N ILE A 333 -4.86 41.84 5.93
CA ILE A 333 -5.78 42.84 6.49
C ILE A 333 -5.08 44.18 6.42
N LEU A 334 -5.72 45.16 5.77
CA LEU A 334 -5.20 46.51 5.59
C LEU A 334 -6.11 47.55 6.23
N THR A 335 -5.53 48.67 6.64
CA THR A 335 -6.24 49.84 7.15
C THR A 335 -5.73 51.10 6.44
N LEU A 336 -6.64 51.80 5.78
CA LEU A 336 -6.41 53.10 5.17
C LEU A 336 -6.87 54.20 6.14
N ALA A 337 -5.96 55.08 6.53
CA ALA A 337 -6.24 56.14 7.50
C ALA A 337 -5.66 57.48 7.05
N GLY A 338 -6.42 58.56 7.25
CA GLY A 338 -5.91 59.91 7.10
C GLY A 338 -4.93 60.26 8.21
N ASP A 339 -3.98 61.15 7.92
CA ASP A 339 -3.13 61.81 8.92
C ASP A 339 -3.36 63.33 8.86
N SER A 340 -2.52 64.08 8.14
CA SER A 340 -2.86 65.47 7.79
C SER A 340 -3.92 65.55 6.68
N ALA A 341 -3.92 64.60 5.75
CA ALA A 341 -4.96 64.47 4.74
C ALA A 341 -6.23 63.85 5.37
N THR A 342 -7.37 64.47 5.10
CA THR A 342 -8.72 64.12 5.53
C THR A 342 -9.41 63.15 4.56
N LYS A 343 -9.91 62.04 5.11
CA LYS A 343 -10.68 61.02 4.39
C LYS A 343 -11.89 61.63 3.67
N ASN A 344 -12.04 61.35 2.37
CA ASN A 344 -13.08 61.85 1.47
C ASN A 344 -13.09 63.37 1.25
N VAL A 345 -12.06 64.07 1.69
CA VAL A 345 -11.75 65.43 1.24
C VAL A 345 -10.58 65.31 0.28
N ASP A 346 -9.44 64.83 0.77
CA ASP A 346 -8.17 64.83 0.02
C ASP A 346 -7.89 63.49 -0.68
N PHE A 347 -8.56 62.42 -0.27
CA PHE A 347 -8.49 61.11 -0.93
C PHE A 347 -9.76 60.29 -0.76
N ASN A 348 -10.03 59.39 -1.71
CA ASN A 348 -11.15 58.46 -1.63
C ASN A 348 -10.91 57.40 -0.54
N GLY A 349 -11.67 57.49 0.55
CA GLY A 349 -11.61 56.55 1.66
C GLY A 349 -12.69 55.46 1.65
N THR A 350 -13.50 55.38 0.59
CA THR A 350 -14.63 54.43 0.48
C THR A 350 -14.31 53.24 -0.43
N SER A 351 -13.33 53.38 -1.33
CA SER A 351 -12.90 52.31 -2.23
C SER A 351 -11.46 52.51 -2.65
N VAL A 352 -10.75 51.40 -2.81
CA VAL A 352 -9.40 51.35 -3.39
C VAL A 352 -9.37 50.43 -4.60
N SER A 353 -8.33 50.55 -5.42
CA SER A 353 -8.07 49.63 -6.53
C SER A 353 -6.94 48.69 -6.15
N VAL A 354 -7.25 47.41 -6.02
CA VAL A 354 -6.27 46.35 -5.72
C VAL A 354 -5.74 45.80 -7.02
N ILE A 355 -4.41 45.82 -7.19
CA ILE A 355 -3.72 45.41 -8.41
C ILE A 355 -2.87 44.18 -8.09
N ILE A 356 -3.26 43.04 -8.64
CA ILE A 356 -2.56 41.76 -8.47
C ILE A 356 -2.29 41.19 -9.85
N ASN A 357 -1.03 40.86 -10.15
CA ASN A 357 -0.62 40.31 -11.45
C ASN A 357 -1.11 41.15 -12.65
N GLY A 358 -1.11 42.48 -12.50
CA GLY A 358 -1.57 43.43 -13.52
C GLY A 358 -3.10 43.56 -13.65
N VAL A 359 -3.88 42.81 -12.88
CA VAL A 359 -5.35 42.90 -12.86
C VAL A 359 -5.78 43.83 -11.75
N SER A 360 -6.47 44.91 -12.12
CA SER A 360 -7.05 45.89 -11.20
C SER A 360 -8.50 45.52 -10.85
N LYS A 361 -8.83 45.52 -9.56
CA LYS A 361 -10.20 45.31 -9.04
C LYS A 361 -10.53 46.34 -7.95
N PRO A 362 -11.72 46.96 -8.00
CA PRO A 362 -12.16 47.81 -6.91
C PRO A 362 -12.52 46.97 -5.68
N VAL A 363 -12.11 47.45 -4.50
CA VAL A 363 -12.44 46.88 -3.20
C VAL A 363 -12.99 47.99 -2.31
N SER A 364 -14.14 47.73 -1.68
CA SER A 364 -14.74 48.67 -0.73
C SER A 364 -13.92 48.73 0.55
N VAL A 365 -13.78 49.94 1.09
CA VAL A 365 -13.16 50.21 2.38
C VAL A 365 -14.25 50.43 3.41
N ASN A 366 -14.13 49.80 4.57
CA ASN A 366 -15.08 49.97 5.67
C ASN A 366 -15.02 51.40 6.25
N ASP A 367 -16.04 51.76 7.02
CA ASP A 367 -16.10 53.08 7.66
C ASP A 367 -14.88 53.36 8.53
N ASP A 368 -14.36 52.34 9.23
CA ASP A 368 -13.15 52.38 10.07
C ASP A 368 -11.83 52.35 9.28
N GLY A 369 -11.89 52.32 7.94
CA GLY A 369 -10.72 52.27 7.08
C GLY A 369 -10.20 50.86 6.77
N THR A 370 -10.77 49.83 7.39
CA THR A 370 -10.30 48.44 7.19
C THR A 370 -10.82 47.83 5.88
N PHE A 371 -10.03 46.93 5.31
CA PHE A 371 -10.42 46.04 4.21
C PHE A 371 -9.47 44.83 4.16
N SER A 372 -9.82 43.81 3.39
CA SER A 372 -9.00 42.61 3.24
C SER A 372 -8.66 42.35 1.77
N VAL A 373 -7.48 41.83 1.53
CA VAL A 373 -7.01 41.38 0.21
C VAL A 373 -6.59 39.93 0.29
N ASP A 374 -7.20 39.08 -0.52
CA ASP A 374 -6.75 37.70 -0.71
C ASP A 374 -5.70 37.67 -1.80
N VAL A 375 -4.44 37.58 -1.39
CA VAL A 375 -3.28 37.43 -2.27
C VAL A 375 -3.27 35.98 -2.78
N PRO A 376 -3.35 35.75 -4.11
CA PRO A 376 -3.38 34.40 -4.66
C PRO A 376 -2.13 33.60 -4.33
N ALA A 377 -2.24 32.27 -4.47
CA ALA A 377 -1.08 31.38 -4.38
C ALA A 377 0.07 31.82 -5.31
N ASN A 378 1.29 31.54 -4.88
CA ASN A 378 2.55 31.84 -5.57
C ASN A 378 2.74 33.32 -5.90
N THR A 379 2.10 34.21 -5.14
CA THR A 379 2.22 35.66 -5.28
C THR A 379 2.72 36.28 -3.98
N SER A 380 3.77 37.09 -4.06
CA SER A 380 4.38 37.77 -2.90
C SER A 380 4.29 39.30 -2.97
N THR A 381 3.72 39.87 -4.04
CA THR A 381 3.57 41.31 -4.21
C THR A 381 2.21 41.67 -4.77
N PHE A 382 1.71 42.83 -4.38
CA PHE A 382 0.52 43.46 -4.95
C PHE A 382 0.58 44.96 -4.70
N SER A 383 -0.27 45.73 -5.38
CA SER A 383 -0.35 47.17 -5.17
C SER A 383 -1.76 47.61 -4.78
N ILE A 384 -1.85 48.64 -3.95
CA ILE A 384 -3.08 49.33 -3.58
C ILE A 384 -3.01 50.74 -4.13
N SER A 385 -3.93 51.06 -5.04
CA SER A 385 -4.04 52.39 -5.62
C SER A 385 -5.23 53.14 -5.00
N VAL A 386 -4.95 54.31 -4.47
CA VAL A 386 -5.90 55.21 -3.80
C VAL A 386 -5.98 56.50 -4.61
N GLN A 387 -7.19 56.87 -5.03
CA GLN A 387 -7.41 58.11 -5.77
C GLN A 387 -7.35 59.30 -4.80
N THR A 388 -6.46 60.26 -5.06
CA THR A 388 -6.46 61.57 -4.36
C THR A 388 -7.47 62.51 -5.03
N THR A 389 -7.96 63.51 -4.29
CA THR A 389 -8.88 64.53 -4.83
C THR A 389 -8.09 65.68 -5.41
N ASP A 390 -8.68 66.38 -6.38
CA ASP A 390 -8.20 67.65 -6.91
C ASP A 390 -9.22 68.74 -6.59
N ASP A 391 -8.79 69.86 -6.01
CA ASP A 391 -9.58 71.04 -5.73
C ASP A 391 -8.89 72.36 -6.13
N ASN A 392 -9.14 73.47 -5.40
CA ASN A 392 -8.60 74.80 -5.74
C ASN A 392 -8.11 75.54 -4.46
N VAL A 393 -7.78 74.81 -3.41
CA VAL A 393 -7.42 75.36 -2.09
C VAL A 393 -6.03 74.91 -1.72
N TYR A 394 -5.10 75.86 -1.62
CA TYR A 394 -3.77 75.55 -1.11
C TYR A 394 -3.79 75.20 0.39
N GLU A 395 -3.50 73.94 0.70
CA GLU A 395 -3.46 73.30 2.02
C GLU A 395 -2.02 72.89 2.40
N GLY A 396 -1.12 72.80 1.43
CA GLY A 396 0.26 72.35 1.58
C GLY A 396 0.43 70.84 1.37
N ASP A 397 1.62 70.32 1.66
CA ASP A 397 1.85 68.87 1.54
C ASP A 397 1.11 68.13 2.67
N GLU A 398 0.27 67.18 2.29
CA GLU A 398 -0.54 66.38 3.21
C GLU A 398 -0.23 64.89 3.12
N THR A 399 -0.63 64.13 4.13
CA THR A 399 -0.29 62.71 4.24
C THR A 399 -1.43 61.85 4.71
N PHE A 400 -1.46 60.62 4.20
CA PHE A 400 -2.32 59.55 4.68
C PHE A 400 -1.52 58.23 4.67
N THR A 401 -2.04 57.22 5.35
CA THR A 401 -1.30 55.98 5.60
C THR A 401 -2.08 54.76 5.14
N LEU A 402 -1.30 53.76 4.69
CA LEU A 402 -1.78 52.40 4.50
C LEU A 402 -0.99 51.50 5.44
N SER A 403 -1.68 50.86 6.38
CA SER A 403 -1.11 49.84 7.25
C SER A 403 -1.61 48.47 6.86
N GLY A 404 -0.79 47.43 7.01
CA GLY A 404 -1.14 46.07 6.62
C GLY A 404 -0.44 45.01 7.47
N GLN A 405 -1.16 43.92 7.75
CA GLN A 405 -0.63 42.74 8.43
C GLN A 405 -1.35 41.47 7.99
N THR A 406 -0.68 40.33 8.11
CA THR A 406 -1.32 39.01 8.04
C THR A 406 -1.80 38.55 9.42
N ALA A 407 -2.56 37.46 9.48
CA ALA A 407 -3.14 36.96 10.73
C ALA A 407 -2.08 36.53 11.78
N THR A 408 -0.88 36.17 11.33
CA THR A 408 0.24 35.72 12.18
C THR A 408 1.15 36.86 12.62
N GLN A 409 1.00 38.04 12.01
CA GLN A 409 1.86 39.18 12.27
C GLN A 409 1.33 40.02 13.45
N ALA A 410 2.19 40.22 14.46
CA ALA A 410 1.81 40.92 15.69
C ALA A 410 1.69 42.45 15.54
N SER A 411 2.30 43.03 14.51
CA SER A 411 2.31 44.48 14.28
C SER A 411 2.25 44.79 12.80
N ALA A 412 1.35 45.69 12.43
CA ALA A 412 1.20 46.15 11.06
C ALA A 412 2.42 46.93 10.58
N VAL A 413 2.77 46.68 9.31
CA VAL A 413 3.70 47.52 8.56
C VAL A 413 2.91 48.69 7.99
N THR A 414 3.48 49.90 8.00
CA THR A 414 2.82 51.11 7.52
C THR A 414 3.66 51.79 6.45
N GLY A 415 3.01 52.19 5.36
CA GLY A 415 3.53 53.13 4.38
C GLY A 415 2.75 54.45 4.45
N THR A 416 3.42 55.55 4.12
CA THR A 416 2.84 56.90 4.15
C THR A 416 2.82 57.48 2.74
N ALA A 417 1.65 57.82 2.23
CA ALA A 417 1.54 58.62 1.02
C ALA A 417 1.64 60.11 1.34
N THR A 418 2.24 60.87 0.43
CA THR A 418 2.25 62.34 0.45
C THR A 418 1.53 62.88 -0.77
N ILE A 419 0.56 63.77 -0.54
CA ILE A 419 -0.17 64.52 -1.56
C ILE A 419 0.50 65.89 -1.69
N GLN A 420 0.86 66.28 -2.91
CA GLN A 420 1.50 67.56 -3.23
C GLN A 420 0.52 68.48 -3.97
N ASP A 421 0.10 69.53 -3.27
CA ASP A 421 -0.76 70.62 -3.74
C ASP A 421 0.08 71.76 -4.40
N GLY A 422 1.41 71.77 -4.20
CA GLY A 422 2.28 72.79 -4.81
C GLY A 422 2.52 72.70 -6.34
N GLY A 423 1.78 71.87 -7.08
CA GLY A 423 1.86 71.73 -8.54
C GLY A 423 3.19 71.25 -9.13
N ASN A 424 4.09 70.67 -8.33
CA ASN A 424 5.42 70.27 -8.78
C ASN A 424 5.46 68.97 -9.62
N GLY A 425 4.33 68.30 -9.82
CA GLY A 425 4.23 66.96 -10.41
C GLY A 425 3.78 66.90 -11.88
N GLY A 426 4.23 67.78 -12.78
CA GLY A 426 4.22 67.55 -14.24
C GLY A 426 2.89 67.27 -15.00
N GLY A 427 1.74 67.16 -14.31
CA GLY A 427 0.39 67.01 -14.87
C GLY A 427 -0.29 68.35 -15.15
N GLU A 428 -1.58 68.33 -15.54
CA GLU A 428 -2.38 69.57 -15.69
C GLU A 428 -2.35 70.33 -14.37
N ASN A 429 -1.76 71.53 -14.38
CA ASN A 429 -1.27 72.31 -13.25
C ASN A 429 -2.18 72.31 -11.99
N PRO A 430 -1.94 71.42 -11.01
CA PRO A 430 -2.61 71.39 -9.71
C PRO A 430 -1.85 72.30 -8.75
N ASP A 431 -1.61 73.55 -9.16
CA ASP A 431 -0.88 74.53 -8.35
C ASP A 431 -1.88 75.54 -7.80
N ASP A 432 -2.33 75.32 -6.57
CA ASP A 432 -3.28 76.22 -5.92
C ASP A 432 -2.62 77.32 -5.11
N ARG A 433 -1.28 77.42 -5.18
CA ARG A 433 -0.55 78.47 -4.48
C ARG A 433 -1.12 79.84 -4.86
N PRO A 434 -1.44 80.69 -3.86
CA PRO A 434 -2.02 82.00 -4.14
C PRO A 434 -1.07 82.84 -4.97
N SER A 435 -1.55 83.34 -6.12
CA SER A 435 -0.79 84.23 -7.00
C SER A 435 -1.24 85.70 -6.83
N VAL A 436 -0.27 86.63 -6.85
CA VAL A 436 -0.54 88.08 -6.80
C VAL A 436 -0.07 88.72 -8.09
N SER A 437 -1.02 89.31 -8.84
CA SER A 437 -0.72 90.13 -10.02
C SER A 437 -0.91 91.60 -9.69
N ILE A 438 0.16 92.40 -9.82
CA ILE A 438 0.10 93.86 -9.68
C ILE A 438 0.03 94.48 -11.07
N THR A 439 -1.14 94.98 -11.46
CA THR A 439 -1.30 95.76 -12.69
C THR A 439 -1.10 97.24 -12.38
N LYS A 440 -0.14 97.88 -13.05
CA LYS A 440 0.04 99.33 -12.97
C LYS A 440 -1.06 100.00 -13.81
N GLU A 441 -1.99 100.70 -13.17
CA GLU A 441 -2.86 101.63 -13.90
C GLU A 441 -1.97 102.74 -14.51
N VAL A 442 -2.06 102.90 -15.84
CA VAL A 442 -1.35 103.93 -16.60
C VAL A 442 -2.35 105.01 -17.02
#